data_AF-A0A959ITQ6-F1
#
_entry.id   AF-A0A959ITQ6-F1
#
_cell.length_a   1.000
_cell.length_b   1.000
_cell.length_c   1.000
_cell.angle_alpha   90.00
_cell.angle_beta   90.00
_cell.angle_gamma   90.00
#
_symmetry.space_group_name_H-M   'P 1'
#
loop_
_entity.id
_entity.type
_entity.pdbx_description
1 polymer ?
#
loop_
_entity_poly.entity_id
_entity_poly.type
_entity_poly.pdbx_seq_one_letter_code
_entity_poly.pdbx_strand_id
1 'polypeptide(L)'
;TYQETAPISMRGSLQDIRSGTISNLEGTGREVQAIAEHFGGEFVLSAAATEAAFKEKAPAFDLLHLAMHGEADFENPNFGNLIFTDLDNPKEEDHRLYHYEIATMQLQAQLVVLSACETGIGRYEAGEGVFSLARSFMYAGVPSVAMSLWKVNDQSTSDLMARFYQELAAGKPKAAALQDSKAAYLEASRIRYRHPYYWAGFVLLGDSRPLKAASPLNWLWIAAVPALLLFAGVFIWVRKKQG
;
A
#
# COMPACT_ATOMS: atom_id res chain seq x y z
N THR A 1 2.93 33.45 -29.67
CA THR A 1 4.19 32.68 -29.69
C THR A 1 4.33 31.96 -28.38
N TYR A 2 3.66 30.81 -28.23
CA TYR A 2 3.89 29.90 -27.12
C TYR A 2 4.95 28.92 -27.60
N GLN A 3 6.15 28.98 -27.01
CA GLN A 3 7.22 28.04 -27.30
C GLN A 3 6.88 26.69 -26.68
N GLU A 4 7.05 25.67 -27.50
CA GLU A 4 7.17 24.26 -27.13
C GLU A 4 8.16 24.07 -25.96
N THR A 5 7.77 23.27 -24.96
CA THR A 5 8.72 22.50 -24.16
C THR A 5 8.33 21.04 -24.25
N ALA A 6 9.05 20.32 -25.11
CA ALA A 6 8.98 18.88 -25.33
C ALA A 6 9.56 18.09 -24.11
N PRO A 7 9.41 16.76 -24.07
CA PRO A 7 9.19 15.94 -22.87
C PRO A 7 10.48 15.55 -22.15
N ILE A 8 10.41 15.36 -20.83
CA ILE A 8 11.55 14.89 -20.03
C ILE A 8 11.32 13.46 -19.51
N SER A 9 12.07 12.57 -20.17
CA SER A 9 12.70 11.33 -19.69
C SER A 9 11.94 10.00 -19.71
N MET A 10 12.52 9.10 -20.52
CA MET A 10 12.25 7.68 -20.70
C MET A 10 12.89 6.79 -19.62
N ARG A 11 12.33 5.57 -19.53
CA ARG A 11 12.91 4.25 -19.17
C ARG A 11 13.64 4.11 -17.83
N GLY A 12 13.05 3.29 -16.96
CA GLY A 12 13.79 2.55 -15.94
C GLY A 12 13.21 1.14 -15.78
N SER A 13 14.08 0.14 -15.88
CA SER A 13 13.75 -1.28 -15.66
C SER A 13 14.23 -1.69 -14.26
N LEU A 14 13.82 -2.85 -13.74
CA LEU A 14 14.11 -3.35 -12.39
C LEU A 14 15.60 -3.33 -11.94
N GLN A 15 16.55 -3.08 -12.84
CA GLN A 15 17.96 -2.85 -12.50
C GLN A 15 18.21 -1.48 -11.83
N ASP A 16 17.39 -0.47 -12.12
CA ASP A 16 17.62 0.92 -11.70
C ASP A 16 17.31 1.17 -10.21
N ILE A 17 16.48 0.32 -9.59
CA ILE A 17 16.20 0.34 -8.14
C ILE A 17 17.46 -0.05 -7.33
N ARG A 18 18.37 -0.83 -7.93
CA ARG A 18 19.62 -1.27 -7.27
C ARG A 18 20.82 -0.34 -7.47
N SER A 19 20.80 0.54 -8.48
CA SER A 19 21.95 1.38 -8.84
C SER A 19 21.90 2.83 -8.32
N GLY A 20 20.91 3.20 -7.48
CA GLY A 20 21.00 4.40 -6.64
C GLY A 20 20.65 5.74 -7.29
N THR A 21 19.96 5.78 -8.43
CA THR A 21 19.56 7.05 -9.08
C THR A 21 18.13 7.44 -8.72
N ILE A 22 17.92 7.92 -7.49
CA ILE A 22 16.65 8.43 -6.95
C ILE A 22 16.57 9.95 -7.21
N SER A 23 16.62 10.40 -8.47
CA SER A 23 16.88 11.83 -8.73
C SER A 23 15.75 12.62 -9.38
N ASN A 24 14.47 12.24 -9.25
CA ASN A 24 13.42 13.17 -9.72
C ASN A 24 12.02 13.13 -9.06
N LEU A 25 11.90 12.63 -7.83
CA LEU A 25 10.75 12.89 -6.96
C LEU A 25 11.28 13.09 -5.54
N GLU A 26 11.65 14.32 -5.17
CA GLU A 26 12.05 14.65 -3.79
C GLU A 26 10.87 14.37 -2.85
N GLY A 27 10.88 13.21 -2.18
CA GLY A 27 9.79 12.74 -1.32
C GLY A 27 9.52 11.25 -1.52
N THR A 28 8.94 10.88 -2.67
CA THR A 28 8.54 9.51 -3.02
C THR A 28 9.71 8.51 -2.94
N GLY A 29 10.91 8.93 -3.32
CA GLY A 29 12.09 8.06 -3.28
C GLY A 29 12.42 7.52 -1.88
N ARG A 30 12.25 8.34 -0.84
CA ARG A 30 12.52 7.92 0.55
C ARG A 30 11.42 7.03 1.11
N GLU A 31 10.17 7.30 0.75
CA GLU A 31 9.04 6.43 1.12
C GLU A 31 9.20 5.04 0.51
N VAL A 32 9.51 4.97 -0.79
CA VAL A 32 9.77 3.70 -1.49
C VAL A 32 10.94 2.97 -0.85
N GLN A 33 12.04 3.67 -0.56
CA GLN A 33 13.20 3.06 0.11
C GLN A 33 12.81 2.47 1.46
N ALA A 34 12.08 3.21 2.29
CA ALA A 34 11.72 2.73 3.63
C ALA A 34 10.77 1.52 3.58
N ILE A 35 9.90 1.43 2.57
CA ILE A 35 9.08 0.24 2.34
C ILE A 35 9.98 -0.93 1.91
N ALA A 36 10.87 -0.71 0.93
CA ALA A 36 11.74 -1.74 0.37
C ALA A 36 12.76 -2.32 1.37
N GLU A 37 13.13 -1.56 2.40
CA GLU A 37 13.98 -2.03 3.50
C GLU A 37 13.29 -3.08 4.39
N HIS A 38 11.96 -3.05 4.46
CA HIS A 38 11.17 -3.86 5.38
C HIS A 38 10.27 -4.90 4.70
N PHE A 39 9.89 -4.65 3.45
CA PHE A 39 8.99 -5.48 2.67
C PHE A 39 9.58 -5.77 1.29
N GLY A 40 9.56 -7.05 0.91
CA GLY A 40 9.68 -7.42 -0.50
C GLY A 40 8.37 -7.13 -1.21
N GLY A 41 8.43 -6.77 -2.49
CA GLY A 41 7.23 -6.46 -3.25
C GLY A 41 7.55 -5.94 -4.65
N GLU A 42 6.49 -5.55 -5.34
CA GLU A 42 6.60 -4.85 -6.61
C GLU A 42 6.44 -3.34 -6.38
N PHE A 43 7.35 -2.55 -6.96
CA PHE A 43 7.36 -1.10 -6.87
C PHE A 43 7.18 -0.54 -8.28
N VAL A 44 5.99 -0.02 -8.55
CA VAL A 44 5.62 0.52 -9.85
C VAL A 44 5.68 2.05 -9.76
N LEU A 45 6.50 2.69 -10.59
CA LEU A 45 6.78 4.12 -10.53
C LEU A 45 6.63 4.78 -11.90
N SER A 46 6.30 6.08 -11.87
CA SER A 46 6.28 6.96 -13.06
C SER A 46 5.48 6.34 -14.21
N ALA A 47 6.06 6.28 -15.41
CA ALA A 47 5.51 5.68 -16.62
C ALA A 47 4.86 4.30 -16.41
N ALA A 48 5.40 3.45 -15.54
CA ALA A 48 4.85 2.11 -15.36
C ALA A 48 3.57 2.09 -14.50
N ALA A 49 3.27 3.18 -13.77
CA ALA A 49 2.12 3.28 -12.88
C ALA A 49 0.87 3.68 -13.68
N THR A 50 0.38 2.76 -14.51
CA THR A 50 -0.87 2.91 -15.25
C THR A 50 -2.05 2.27 -14.50
N GLU A 51 -3.25 2.69 -14.86
CA GLU A 51 -4.49 2.18 -14.27
C GLU A 51 -4.67 0.68 -14.54
N ALA A 52 -4.42 0.25 -15.77
CA ALA A 52 -4.51 -1.16 -16.15
C ALA A 52 -3.54 -2.03 -15.33
N ALA A 53 -2.29 -1.57 -15.17
CA ALA A 53 -1.30 -2.27 -14.35
C ALA A 53 -1.74 -2.39 -12.89
N PHE A 54 -2.38 -1.35 -12.34
CA PHE A 54 -2.93 -1.41 -10.99
C PHE A 54 -4.10 -2.41 -10.89
N LYS A 55 -5.07 -2.35 -11.81
CA LYS A 55 -6.22 -3.27 -11.84
C LYS A 55 -5.78 -4.73 -11.96
N GLU A 56 -4.73 -5.00 -12.75
CA GLU A 56 -4.16 -6.34 -12.92
C GLU A 56 -3.42 -6.83 -11.66
N LYS A 57 -2.56 -5.99 -11.07
CA LYS A 57 -1.60 -6.41 -10.05
C LYS A 57 -2.13 -6.31 -8.63
N ALA A 58 -2.90 -5.27 -8.31
CA ALA A 58 -3.34 -4.98 -6.95
C ALA A 58 -4.06 -6.15 -6.24
N PRO A 59 -4.90 -6.96 -6.91
CA PRO A 59 -5.52 -8.13 -6.30
C PRO A 59 -4.53 -9.17 -5.72
N ALA A 60 -3.27 -9.18 -6.17
CA ALA A 60 -2.28 -10.15 -5.75
C ALA A 60 -1.48 -9.77 -4.48
N PHE A 61 -1.60 -8.54 -3.97
CA PHE A 61 -0.77 -8.05 -2.87
C PHE A 61 -1.51 -7.96 -1.52
N ASP A 62 -0.80 -8.28 -0.44
CA ASP A 62 -1.28 -8.15 0.95
C ASP A 62 -1.21 -6.71 1.48
N LEU A 63 -0.39 -5.87 0.88
CA LEU A 63 -0.12 -4.50 1.29
C LEU A 63 0.00 -3.63 0.05
N LEU A 64 -0.81 -2.58 -0.02
CA LEU A 64 -0.78 -1.62 -1.12
C LEU A 64 -0.38 -0.25 -0.56
N HIS A 65 0.58 0.42 -1.18
CA HIS A 65 0.97 1.80 -0.87
C HIS A 65 0.77 2.67 -2.11
N LEU A 66 -0.05 3.71 -1.98
CA LEU A 66 -0.43 4.61 -3.07
C LEU A 66 0.02 6.03 -2.75
N ALA A 67 1.17 6.39 -3.32
CA ALA A 67 1.77 7.72 -3.29
C ALA A 67 1.48 8.47 -4.59
N MET A 68 0.20 8.73 -4.88
CA MET A 68 -0.26 9.32 -6.13
C MET A 68 -1.39 10.34 -5.94
N HIS A 69 -1.54 11.28 -6.86
CA HIS A 69 -2.62 12.26 -6.79
C HIS A 69 -4.00 11.59 -6.88
N GLY A 70 -4.94 12.09 -6.08
CA GLY A 70 -6.36 11.80 -6.22
C GLY A 70 -7.14 13.10 -6.36
N GLU A 71 -8.28 13.03 -7.05
CA GLU A 71 -9.21 14.14 -7.19
C GLU A 71 -10.51 13.78 -6.48
N ALA A 72 -10.94 14.67 -5.58
CA ALA A 72 -12.24 14.55 -4.93
C ALA A 72 -13.31 15.25 -5.77
N ASP A 73 -14.41 14.56 -6.06
CA ASP A 73 -15.61 15.17 -6.60
C ASP A 73 -16.60 15.44 -5.45
N PHE A 74 -16.81 16.73 -5.14
CA PHE A 74 -17.66 17.17 -4.03
C PHE A 74 -19.15 17.21 -4.38
N GLU A 75 -19.48 17.17 -5.67
CA GLU A 75 -20.87 17.13 -6.16
C GLU A 75 -21.35 15.68 -6.30
N ASN A 76 -20.46 14.80 -6.78
CA ASN A 76 -20.74 13.37 -6.93
C ASN A 76 -19.58 12.50 -6.42
N PRO A 77 -19.62 12.08 -5.15
CA PRO A 77 -18.52 11.36 -4.51
C PRO A 77 -18.09 10.05 -5.18
N ASN A 78 -18.94 9.45 -6.01
CA ASN A 78 -18.57 8.26 -6.80
C ASN A 78 -17.53 8.57 -7.88
N PHE A 79 -17.44 9.81 -8.35
CA PHE A 79 -16.49 10.25 -9.36
C PHE A 79 -15.17 10.79 -8.78
N GLY A 80 -15.01 10.75 -7.46
CA GLY A 80 -13.67 10.84 -6.88
C GLY A 80 -12.78 9.73 -7.42
N ASN A 81 -11.51 10.03 -7.71
CA ASN A 81 -10.63 9.12 -8.44
C ASN A 81 -9.15 9.24 -8.06
N LEU A 82 -8.38 8.21 -8.41
CA LEU A 82 -6.92 8.19 -8.39
C LEU A 82 -6.38 8.42 -9.79
N ILE A 83 -5.40 9.33 -9.94
CA ILE A 83 -4.86 9.74 -11.24
C ILE A 83 -3.60 8.94 -11.55
N PHE A 84 -3.67 8.09 -12.57
CA PHE A 84 -2.57 7.25 -13.07
C PHE A 84 -1.83 7.92 -14.23
N THR A 85 -0.68 7.36 -14.60
CA THR A 85 0.09 7.87 -15.74
C THR A 85 -0.58 7.49 -17.06
N ASP A 86 -0.67 8.48 -17.95
CA ASP A 86 -1.17 8.36 -19.31
C ASP A 86 -0.07 7.81 -20.24
N LEU A 87 -0.04 6.48 -20.39
CA LEU A 87 0.72 5.79 -21.44
C LEU A 87 -0.08 4.71 -22.16
N ASP A 88 -1.30 4.45 -21.71
CA ASP A 88 -2.18 3.44 -22.31
C ASP A 88 -3.01 4.05 -23.45
N ASN A 89 -3.45 3.20 -24.38
CA ASN A 89 -4.30 3.61 -25.48
C ASN A 89 -5.62 4.15 -24.92
N PRO A 90 -6.03 5.41 -25.18
CA PRO A 90 -7.18 6.08 -24.56
C PRO A 90 -8.55 5.45 -24.92
N LYS A 91 -8.57 4.26 -25.51
CA LYS A 91 -9.77 3.51 -25.88
C LYS A 91 -10.24 2.53 -24.81
N GLU A 92 -9.41 2.17 -23.83
CA GLU A 92 -9.76 1.16 -22.82
C GLU A 92 -9.75 1.70 -21.38
N GLU A 93 -8.85 2.63 -21.04
CA GLU A 93 -8.77 3.26 -19.72
C GLU A 93 -8.63 4.78 -19.88
N ASP A 94 -9.17 5.56 -18.94
CA ASP A 94 -9.12 7.04 -18.95
C ASP A 94 -8.08 7.62 -17.98
N HIS A 95 -7.23 6.74 -17.43
CA HIS A 95 -6.16 7.04 -16.48
C HIS A 95 -6.66 7.51 -15.12
N ARG A 96 -7.96 7.31 -14.84
CA ARG A 96 -8.62 7.71 -13.61
C ARG A 96 -9.35 6.52 -13.04
N LEU A 97 -8.79 5.97 -11.97
CA LEU A 97 -9.45 4.91 -11.24
C LEU A 97 -10.48 5.49 -10.28
N TYR A 98 -11.76 5.43 -10.64
CA TYR A 98 -12.84 6.02 -9.85
C TYR A 98 -13.20 5.19 -8.62
N HIS A 99 -13.79 5.84 -7.63
CA HIS A 99 -14.25 5.18 -6.40
C HIS A 99 -15.20 4.02 -6.67
N TYR A 100 -16.11 4.16 -7.64
CA TYR A 100 -17.03 3.07 -7.99
C TYR A 100 -16.31 1.86 -8.58
N GLU A 101 -15.23 2.06 -9.33
CA GLU A 101 -14.44 0.95 -9.89
C GLU A 101 -13.69 0.24 -8.78
N ILE A 102 -13.00 1.00 -7.91
CA ILE A 102 -12.29 0.45 -6.75
C ILE A 102 -13.24 -0.39 -5.91
N ALA A 103 -14.45 0.11 -5.64
CA ALA A 103 -15.44 -0.60 -4.83
C ALA A 103 -15.89 -1.95 -5.43
N THR A 104 -15.72 -2.15 -6.74
CA THR A 104 -16.03 -3.43 -7.42
C THR A 104 -14.83 -4.37 -7.57
N MET A 105 -13.63 -3.91 -7.21
CA MET A 105 -12.43 -4.75 -7.24
C MET A 105 -12.50 -5.85 -6.17
N GLN A 106 -11.74 -6.92 -6.39
CA GLN A 106 -11.54 -7.99 -5.40
C GLN A 106 -10.10 -7.93 -4.91
N LEU A 107 -9.87 -7.16 -3.86
CA LEU A 107 -8.55 -6.97 -3.26
C LEU A 107 -8.39 -7.89 -2.05
N GLN A 108 -7.27 -8.63 -2.00
CA GLN A 108 -6.91 -9.43 -0.83
C GLN A 108 -6.02 -8.67 0.17
N ALA A 109 -5.70 -7.41 -0.13
CA ALA A 109 -4.84 -6.59 0.70
C ALA A 109 -5.38 -6.49 2.13
N GLN A 110 -4.50 -6.68 3.11
CA GLN A 110 -4.78 -6.53 4.53
C GLN A 110 -4.68 -5.05 4.97
N LEU A 111 -3.96 -4.23 4.21
CA LEU A 111 -3.79 -2.80 4.42
C LEU A 111 -3.58 -2.07 3.09
N VAL A 112 -4.31 -0.99 2.88
CA VAL A 112 -4.01 0.04 1.87
C VAL A 112 -3.50 1.29 2.59
N VAL A 113 -2.39 1.87 2.12
CA VAL A 113 -1.86 3.15 2.62
C VAL A 113 -1.98 4.19 1.52
N LEU A 114 -2.71 5.26 1.80
CA LEU A 114 -2.92 6.41 0.92
C LEU A 114 -2.05 7.57 1.44
N SER A 115 -0.82 7.68 0.92
CA SER A 115 0.18 8.64 1.42
C SER A 115 0.12 10.01 0.75
N ALA A 116 -0.52 10.10 -0.42
CA ALA A 116 -0.60 11.33 -1.18
C ALA A 116 -1.77 12.25 -0.77
N CYS A 117 -1.53 13.53 -1.00
CA CYS A 117 -2.36 14.65 -0.60
C CYS A 117 -3.72 14.58 -1.29
N GLU A 118 -4.80 14.68 -0.50
CA GLU A 118 -6.23 14.76 -0.88
C GLU A 118 -7.04 13.45 -0.81
N THR A 119 -6.38 12.31 -0.56
CA THR A 119 -7.06 11.00 -0.50
C THR A 119 -8.05 10.81 0.67
N GLY A 120 -8.01 11.68 1.69
CA GLY A 120 -8.93 11.67 2.84
C GLY A 120 -10.01 12.75 2.86
N ILE A 121 -10.04 13.68 1.89
CA ILE A 121 -10.99 14.81 1.88
C ILE A 121 -12.27 14.37 1.14
N GLY A 122 -13.04 13.46 1.73
CA GLY A 122 -14.42 13.23 1.31
C GLY A 122 -15.34 14.28 1.94
N ARG A 123 -16.40 14.70 1.23
CA ARG A 123 -17.47 15.51 1.83
C ARG A 123 -18.20 14.68 2.90
N TYR A 124 -18.50 15.30 4.03
CA TYR A 124 -19.43 14.77 5.01
C TYR A 124 -20.85 14.83 4.43
N GLU A 125 -21.41 13.71 3.99
CA GLU A 125 -22.82 13.62 3.62
C GLU A 125 -23.65 13.16 4.83
N ALA A 126 -24.60 14.00 5.22
CA ALA A 126 -25.47 13.74 6.36
C ALA A 126 -26.37 12.53 6.05
N GLY A 127 -26.17 11.43 6.77
CA GLY A 127 -26.92 10.18 6.63
C GLY A 127 -26.13 9.03 5.99
N GLU A 128 -25.02 9.30 5.28
CA GLU A 128 -24.18 8.28 4.65
C GLU A 128 -22.72 8.25 5.14
N GLY A 129 -22.26 9.30 5.83
CA GLY A 129 -20.88 9.46 6.29
C GLY A 129 -19.97 10.07 5.22
N VAL A 130 -18.65 10.11 5.48
CA VAL A 130 -17.65 10.54 4.49
C VAL A 130 -17.54 9.43 3.43
N PHE A 131 -18.08 9.67 2.23
CA PHE A 131 -17.92 8.79 1.07
C PHE A 131 -16.47 8.91 0.56
N SER A 132 -15.54 8.36 1.35
CA SER A 132 -14.10 8.48 1.19
C SER A 132 -13.57 7.39 0.25
N LEU A 133 -12.45 7.69 -0.42
CA LEU A 133 -11.62 6.71 -1.11
C LEU A 133 -11.27 5.50 -0.21
N ALA A 134 -11.14 5.70 1.10
CA ALA A 134 -10.96 4.59 2.03
C ALA A 134 -12.15 3.60 2.04
N ARG A 135 -13.38 4.09 1.86
CA ARG A 135 -14.59 3.25 1.83
C ARG A 135 -14.63 2.39 0.55
N SER A 136 -14.19 2.91 -0.59
CA SER A 136 -14.14 2.10 -1.81
C SER A 136 -13.15 0.94 -1.66
N PHE A 137 -11.97 1.16 -1.08
CA PHE A 137 -11.04 0.07 -0.74
C PHE A 137 -11.65 -0.93 0.26
N MET A 138 -12.42 -0.45 1.25
CA MET A 138 -13.12 -1.34 2.18
C MET A 138 -14.19 -2.20 1.49
N TYR A 139 -14.95 -1.63 0.55
CA TYR A 139 -15.89 -2.40 -0.28
C TYR A 139 -15.19 -3.42 -1.17
N ALA A 140 -13.98 -3.09 -1.63
CA ALA A 140 -13.12 -4.00 -2.40
C ALA A 140 -12.57 -5.18 -1.58
N GLY A 141 -12.86 -5.28 -0.29
CA GLY A 141 -12.41 -6.36 0.60
C GLY A 141 -11.23 -6.02 1.51
N VAL A 142 -10.71 -4.79 1.45
CA VAL A 142 -9.57 -4.37 2.28
C VAL A 142 -10.03 -4.09 3.71
N PRO A 143 -9.54 -4.82 4.73
CA PRO A 143 -10.05 -4.69 6.09
C PRO A 143 -9.49 -3.45 6.81
N SER A 144 -8.43 -2.82 6.30
CA SER A 144 -7.84 -1.63 6.91
C SER A 144 -7.25 -0.66 5.88
N VAL A 145 -7.46 0.63 6.12
CA VAL A 145 -6.92 1.71 5.29
C VAL A 145 -6.24 2.74 6.18
N ALA A 146 -4.98 3.09 5.87
CA ALA A 146 -4.29 4.23 6.46
C ALA A 146 -4.31 5.40 5.46
N MET A 147 -4.72 6.59 5.88
CA MET A 147 -4.84 7.74 4.99
C MET A 147 -4.52 9.06 5.69
N SER A 148 -4.13 10.08 4.92
CA SER A 148 -3.98 11.45 5.43
C SER A 148 -5.31 12.22 5.38
N LEU A 149 -5.64 12.94 6.45
CA LEU A 149 -6.80 13.83 6.54
C LEU A 149 -6.60 15.17 5.79
N TRP A 150 -5.35 15.56 5.57
CA TRP A 150 -4.97 16.78 4.86
C TRP A 150 -3.61 16.59 4.18
N LYS A 151 -3.23 17.53 3.31
CA LYS A 151 -1.88 17.62 2.74
C LYS A 151 -0.84 17.82 3.84
N VAL A 152 -0.14 16.75 4.20
CA VAL A 152 1.00 16.77 5.13
C VAL A 152 2.27 17.14 4.35
N ASN A 153 3.23 17.74 5.03
CA ASN A 153 4.55 18.04 4.46
C ASN A 153 5.32 16.75 4.11
N ASP A 154 5.84 16.66 2.89
CA ASP A 154 6.50 15.47 2.33
C ASP A 154 7.62 14.91 3.22
N GLN A 155 8.46 15.76 3.81
CA GLN A 155 9.51 15.33 4.74
C GLN A 155 8.91 14.62 5.96
N SER A 156 7.85 15.20 6.52
CA SER A 156 7.20 14.65 7.71
C SER A 156 6.45 13.36 7.41
N THR A 157 5.83 13.27 6.23
CA THR A 157 5.22 12.03 5.73
C THR A 157 6.26 10.93 5.58
N SER A 158 7.40 11.23 4.94
CA SER A 158 8.47 10.25 4.74
C SER A 158 9.01 9.71 6.07
N ASP A 159 9.24 10.57 7.06
CA ASP A 159 9.74 10.16 8.38
C ASP A 159 8.70 9.29 9.13
N LEU A 160 7.42 9.68 9.06
CA LEU A 160 6.33 8.91 9.68
C LEU A 160 6.13 7.56 9.01
N MET A 161 6.10 7.52 7.67
CA MET A 161 5.88 6.29 6.91
C MET A 161 7.03 5.32 7.09
N ALA A 162 8.28 5.81 7.11
CA ALA A 162 9.44 4.96 7.35
C ALA A 162 9.32 4.22 8.69
N ARG A 163 9.00 4.95 9.77
CA ARG A 163 8.78 4.34 11.07
C ARG A 163 7.54 3.43 11.08
N PHE A 164 6.48 3.81 10.38
CA PHE A 164 5.25 3.02 10.31
C PHE A 164 5.52 1.64 9.69
N TYR A 165 6.24 1.60 8.56
CA TYR A 165 6.62 0.34 7.91
C TYR A 165 7.58 -0.49 8.75
N GLN A 166 8.54 0.15 9.44
CA GLN A 166 9.41 -0.54 10.39
C GLN A 166 8.61 -1.25 11.49
N GLU A 167 7.63 -0.57 12.11
CA GLU A 167 6.82 -1.12 13.19
C GLU A 167 5.84 -2.20 12.69
N LEU A 168 5.29 -2.04 11.48
CA LEU A 168 4.48 -3.07 10.84
C LEU A 168 5.30 -4.34 10.57
N ALA A 169 6.51 -4.21 10.06
CA ALA A 169 7.41 -5.34 9.81
C ALA A 169 7.88 -6.02 11.10
N ALA A 170 7.95 -5.28 12.21
CA ALA A 170 8.17 -5.82 13.55
C ALA A 170 6.95 -6.58 14.11
N GLY A 171 5.84 -6.68 13.36
CA GLY A 171 4.65 -7.42 13.73
C GLY A 171 3.74 -6.66 14.71
N LYS A 172 3.89 -5.34 14.84
CA LYS A 172 2.98 -4.56 15.68
C LYS A 172 1.59 -4.46 15.08
N PRO A 173 0.54 -4.34 15.92
CA PRO A 173 -0.78 -3.94 15.46
C PRO A 173 -0.72 -2.62 14.69
N LYS A 174 -1.45 -2.50 13.57
CA LYS A 174 -1.41 -1.33 12.68
C LYS A 174 -1.65 0.00 13.41
N ALA A 175 -2.59 0.01 14.35
CA ALA A 175 -2.89 1.22 15.13
C ALA A 175 -1.73 1.60 16.06
N ALA A 176 -1.11 0.60 16.72
CA ALA A 176 0.05 0.81 17.57
C ALA A 176 1.27 1.26 16.75
N ALA A 177 1.50 0.65 15.59
CA ALA A 177 2.56 1.06 14.66
C ALA A 177 2.40 2.54 14.26
N LEU A 178 1.19 2.99 13.91
CA LEU A 178 0.95 4.39 13.56
C LEU A 178 1.12 5.33 14.77
N GLN A 179 0.67 4.92 15.95
CA GLN A 179 0.86 5.69 17.18
C GLN A 179 2.34 5.86 17.52
N ASP A 180 3.11 4.78 17.49
CA ASP A 180 4.54 4.77 17.79
C ASP A 180 5.32 5.62 16.78
N SER A 181 4.90 5.60 15.51
CA SER A 181 5.46 6.47 14.47
C SER A 181 5.28 7.95 14.79
N LYS A 182 4.08 8.34 15.24
CA LYS A 182 3.79 9.72 15.64
C LYS A 182 4.55 10.13 16.91
N ALA A 183 4.66 9.24 17.89
CA ALA A 183 5.42 9.49 19.11
C ALA A 183 6.92 9.69 18.80
N ALA A 184 7.50 8.78 18.00
CA ALA A 184 8.88 8.88 17.57
C ALA A 184 9.16 10.16 16.77
N TYR A 185 8.24 10.56 15.89
CA TYR A 185 8.34 11.82 15.16
C TYR A 185 8.37 13.03 16.11
N LEU A 186 7.50 13.07 17.11
CA LEU A 186 7.47 14.15 18.11
C LEU A 186 8.76 14.23 18.93
N GLU A 187 9.33 13.09 19.30
CA GLU A 187 10.60 13.01 20.03
C GLU A 187 11.77 13.53 19.20
N ALA A 188 11.87 13.08 17.94
CA ALA A 188 12.98 13.42 17.04
C ALA A 188 12.86 14.81 16.39
N SER A 189 11.64 15.35 16.28
CA SER A 189 11.39 16.60 15.57
C SER A 189 11.86 17.85 16.33
N ARG A 190 12.40 18.81 15.56
CA ARG A 190 12.69 20.17 16.07
C ARG A 190 11.37 20.86 16.44
N ILE A 191 11.43 21.81 17.38
CA ILE A 191 10.25 22.55 17.89
C ILE A 191 9.33 23.04 16.77
N ARG A 192 9.89 23.59 15.68
CA ARG A 192 9.11 24.12 14.54
C ARG A 192 8.28 23.07 13.78
N TYR A 193 8.58 21.78 13.93
CA TYR A 193 7.91 20.66 13.26
C TYR A 193 6.99 19.87 14.21
N ARG A 194 6.87 20.26 15.48
CA ARG A 194 5.98 19.59 16.45
C ARG A 194 4.51 19.97 16.33
N HIS A 195 4.19 20.97 15.51
CA HIS A 195 2.81 21.37 15.27
C HIS A 195 2.00 20.19 14.72
N PRO A 196 0.75 19.93 15.20
CA PRO A 196 -0.07 18.79 14.78
C PRO A 196 -0.24 18.64 13.26
N TYR A 197 -0.17 19.74 12.52
CA TYR A 197 -0.13 19.74 11.06
C TYR A 197 0.83 18.70 10.46
N TYR A 198 2.00 18.50 11.08
CA TYR A 198 3.06 17.63 10.54
C TYR A 198 2.88 16.15 10.83
N TRP A 199 2.15 15.78 11.90
CA TRP A 199 2.12 14.39 12.37
C TRP A 199 0.73 13.83 12.66
N ALA A 200 -0.26 14.69 12.92
CA ALA A 200 -1.61 14.25 13.29
C ALA A 200 -2.46 13.88 12.07
N GLY A 201 -1.99 14.19 10.85
CA GLY A 201 -2.77 14.02 9.62
C GLY A 201 -3.09 12.58 9.26
N PHE A 202 -2.25 11.61 9.62
CA PHE A 202 -2.50 10.21 9.28
C PHE A 202 -3.45 9.53 10.26
N VAL A 203 -4.46 8.83 9.76
CA VAL A 203 -5.39 8.01 10.53
C VAL A 203 -5.47 6.61 9.97
N LEU A 204 -5.86 5.66 10.82
CA LEU A 204 -6.13 4.27 10.45
C LEU A 204 -7.63 4.01 10.59
N LEU A 205 -8.24 3.45 9.56
CA LEU A 205 -9.63 3.00 9.55
C LEU A 205 -9.66 1.46 9.43
N GLY A 206 -10.57 0.81 10.16
CA GLY A 206 -10.79 -0.64 10.08
C GLY A 206 -9.94 -1.49 11.04
N ASP A 207 -9.54 -2.67 10.60
CA ASP A 207 -8.89 -3.72 11.41
C ASP A 207 -7.45 -3.36 11.82
N SER A 208 -7.25 -3.18 13.13
CA SER A 208 -5.96 -2.80 13.71
C SER A 208 -5.01 -3.97 13.98
N ARG A 209 -5.40 -5.23 13.76
CA ARG A 209 -4.53 -6.40 14.00
C ARG A 209 -3.25 -6.34 13.16
N PRO A 210 -2.13 -6.95 13.61
CA PRO A 210 -0.89 -7.02 12.84
C PRO A 210 -1.11 -7.57 11.43
N LEU A 211 -0.22 -7.19 10.51
CA LEU A 211 -0.15 -7.84 9.20
C LEU A 211 0.19 -9.31 9.41
N LYS A 212 -0.59 -10.22 8.80
CA LYS A 212 -0.22 -11.61 8.74
C LYS A 212 1.01 -11.70 7.85
N ALA A 213 2.09 -12.28 8.37
CA ALA A 213 3.20 -12.68 7.53
C ALA A 213 2.67 -13.60 6.43
N ALA A 214 3.16 -13.43 5.20
CA ALA A 214 2.97 -14.42 4.16
C ALA A 214 3.40 -15.76 4.74
N SER A 215 2.45 -16.68 4.97
CA SER A 215 2.80 -17.97 5.55
C SER A 215 3.73 -18.65 4.54
N PRO A 216 5.01 -18.92 4.87
CA PRO A 216 5.75 -19.86 4.05
C PRO A 216 4.94 -21.14 4.18
N LEU A 217 4.40 -21.61 3.05
CA LEU A 217 3.80 -22.93 2.99
C LEU A 217 4.91 -23.89 3.43
N ASN A 218 4.85 -24.29 4.69
CA ASN A 218 6.01 -24.83 5.37
C ASN A 218 6.16 -26.25 4.85
N TRP A 219 6.96 -26.37 3.79
CA TRP A 219 7.13 -27.58 2.98
C TRP A 219 7.51 -28.78 3.85
N LEU A 220 8.12 -28.53 5.01
CA LEU A 220 8.39 -29.50 6.05
C LEU A 220 7.13 -30.23 6.50
N TRP A 221 5.99 -29.56 6.68
CA TRP A 221 4.71 -30.23 7.01
C TRP A 221 4.15 -31.01 5.81
N ILE A 222 4.30 -30.48 4.60
CA ILE A 222 3.85 -31.16 3.37
C ILE A 222 4.68 -32.42 3.10
N ALA A 223 5.97 -32.44 3.46
CA ALA A 223 6.85 -33.59 3.34
C ALA A 223 6.78 -34.53 4.55
N ALA A 224 6.55 -34.00 5.76
CA ALA A 224 6.48 -34.80 6.99
C ALA A 224 5.25 -35.69 7.01
N VAL A 225 4.08 -35.22 6.56
CA VAL A 225 2.84 -36.01 6.58
C VAL A 225 2.93 -37.27 5.70
N PRO A 226 3.37 -37.22 4.43
CA PRO A 226 3.61 -38.41 3.61
C PRO A 226 4.71 -39.33 4.18
N ALA A 227 5.79 -38.76 4.72
CA ALA A 227 6.89 -39.54 5.30
C ALA A 227 6.45 -40.33 6.53
N LEU A 228 5.61 -39.74 7.40
CA LEU A 228 5.04 -40.40 8.58
C LEU A 228 4.07 -41.52 8.18
N LEU A 229 3.24 -41.31 7.15
CA LEU A 229 2.34 -42.33 6.62
C LEU A 229 3.11 -43.51 5.99
N LEU A 230 4.18 -43.23 5.24
CA LEU A 230 5.07 -44.27 4.72
C LEU A 230 5.76 -45.05 5.85
N PHE A 231 6.26 -44.35 6.87
CA PHE A 231 6.93 -44.99 8.00
C PHE A 231 5.97 -45.88 8.80
N ALA A 232 4.75 -45.39 9.07
CA ALA A 232 3.70 -46.17 9.71
C ALA A 232 3.29 -47.40 8.88
N GLY A 233 3.16 -47.24 7.56
CA GLY A 233 2.85 -48.34 6.63
C GLY A 233 3.93 -49.42 6.63
N VAL A 234 5.21 -49.03 6.57
CA VAL A 234 6.36 -49.96 6.65
C VAL A 234 6.40 -50.65 8.01
N PHE A 235 6.20 -49.92 9.10
CA PHE A 235 6.19 -50.47 10.45
C PHE A 235 5.09 -51.54 10.64
N ILE A 236 3.87 -51.26 10.18
CA ILE A 236 2.75 -52.20 10.22
C ILE A 236 3.05 -53.44 9.36
N TRP A 237 3.63 -53.26 8.17
CA TRP A 237 3.99 -54.36 7.27
C TRP A 237 5.07 -55.28 7.88
N VAL A 238 6.09 -54.71 8.51
CA VAL A 238 7.15 -55.49 9.19
C VAL A 238 6.57 -56.29 10.37
N ARG A 239 5.70 -55.69 11.20
CA ARG A 239 5.05 -56.42 12.30
C ARG A 239 4.17 -57.56 11.82
N LYS A 240 3.48 -57.40 10.69
CA LYS A 240 2.64 -58.45 10.08
C LYS A 240 3.42 -59.64 9.52
N LYS A 241 4.72 -59.47 9.25
CA LYS A 241 5.57 -60.52 8.64
C LYS A 241 6.35 -61.35 9.68
N GLN A 242 6.39 -60.90 10.93
CA GLN A 242 7.11 -61.53 12.04
C GLN A 242 6.22 -62.29 13.04
N GLY A 243 4.89 -62.25 12.87
CA GLY A 243 3.92 -63.03 13.63
C GLY A 243 3.10 -63.90 12.71
#